data_AF-A0A3P3UC50-F1
#
_entry.id   AF-A0A3P3UC50-F1
#
_cell.length_a   1.000
_cell.length_b   1.000
_cell.length_c   1.000
_cell.angle_alpha   90.00
_cell.angle_beta   90.00
_cell.angle_gamma   90.00
#
_symmetry.space_group_name_H-M   'P 1'
#
loop_
_entity.id
_entity.type
_entity.pdbx_description
1 polymer ?
#
loop_
_entity_poly.entity_id
_entity_poly.type
_entity_poly.pdbx_seq_one_letter_code
_entity_poly.pdbx_strand_id
1 'polypeptide(L)'
;MKSEYSKYFFLVRRVINELAPVGLVKNGTPEYVHDSLTGQVLLLMISSRMNEVEQLILNAYEWYGFGVAYIVEEYKENFYNKIEIIVRKLNDLYKEYKHEYLADS
;
A
#
# COMPACT_ATOMS: atom_id res chain seq x y z
N MET A 1 5.73 -6.37 16.95
CA MET A 1 4.59 -7.04 16.27
C MET A 1 4.56 -8.48 16.72
N LYS A 2 3.40 -8.99 17.15
CA LYS A 2 3.22 -10.43 17.42
C LYS A 2 3.58 -11.23 16.15
N SER A 3 4.17 -12.41 16.30
CA SER A 3 4.65 -13.24 15.18
C SER A 3 3.56 -13.56 14.15
N GLU A 4 2.30 -13.58 14.57
CA GLU A 4 1.11 -13.83 13.74
C GLU A 4 0.95 -12.85 12.56
N TYR A 5 1.37 -11.59 12.72
CA TYR A 5 1.23 -10.58 11.65
C TYR A 5 2.49 -10.43 10.78
N SER A 6 3.55 -11.18 11.07
CA SER A 6 4.81 -11.09 10.32
C SER A 6 4.63 -11.49 8.86
N LYS A 7 3.88 -12.57 8.59
CA LYS A 7 3.50 -13.01 7.23
C LYS A 7 2.83 -11.88 6.45
N TYR A 8 1.76 -11.30 7.00
CA TYR A 8 1.01 -10.25 6.30
C TYR A 8 1.78 -8.95 6.17
N PHE A 9 2.67 -8.62 7.10
CA PHE A 9 3.58 -7.49 6.92
C PHE A 9 4.46 -7.66 5.68
N PHE A 10 5.08 -8.83 5.49
CA PHE A 10 5.90 -9.07 4.29
C PHE A 10 5.08 -9.08 2.99
N LEU A 11 3.86 -9.64 3.01
CA LEU A 11 2.97 -9.65 1.86
C LEU A 11 2.50 -8.23 1.49
N VAL A 12 2.07 -7.44 2.48
CA VAL A 12 1.71 -6.03 2.30
C VAL A 12 2.91 -5.24 1.80
N ARG A 13 4.09 -5.42 2.41
CA ARG A 13 5.33 -4.74 1.98
C ARG A 13 5.66 -5.02 0.53
N ARG A 14 5.52 -6.28 0.09
CA ARG A 14 5.75 -6.68 -1.30
C ARG A 14 4.83 -5.93 -2.26
N VAL A 15 3.53 -5.83 -1.94
CA VAL A 15 2.56 -5.11 -2.76
C VAL A 15 2.84 -3.61 -2.75
N ILE A 16 3.09 -3.02 -1.58
CA ILE A 16 3.38 -1.60 -1.44
C ILE A 16 4.66 -1.20 -2.18
N ASN A 17 5.68 -2.06 -2.21
CA ASN A 17 6.91 -1.79 -2.96
C ASN A 17 6.68 -1.72 -4.47
N GLU A 18 5.57 -2.25 -5.01
CA GLU A 18 5.22 -2.06 -6.42
C GLU A 18 4.76 -0.62 -6.72
N LEU A 19 4.36 0.17 -5.71
CA LEU A 19 4.08 1.59 -5.88
C LEU A 19 5.30 2.35 -6.39
N ALA A 20 6.51 1.81 -6.15
CA ALA A 20 7.83 2.34 -6.51
C ALA A 20 7.70 3.50 -7.50
N PRO A 21 8.09 4.73 -7.10
CA PRO A 21 7.97 5.90 -7.96
C PRO A 21 8.84 5.64 -9.18
N VAL A 22 8.21 5.19 -10.27
CA VAL A 22 8.90 4.79 -11.49
C VAL A 22 9.61 6.04 -12.00
N GLY A 23 10.94 6.07 -11.88
CA GLY A 23 11.80 7.07 -12.52
C GLY A 23 12.24 8.30 -11.72
N LEU A 24 11.87 8.49 -10.44
CA LEU A 24 12.20 9.73 -9.71
C LEU A 24 13.44 9.65 -8.79
N VAL A 25 13.91 8.45 -8.47
CA VAL A 25 15.13 8.27 -7.68
C VAL A 25 16.12 7.47 -8.52
N LYS A 26 17.16 8.15 -9.02
CA LYS A 26 18.20 7.60 -9.90
C LYS A 26 18.94 6.37 -9.32
N ASN A 27 18.76 6.08 -8.03
CA ASN A 27 19.36 4.97 -7.27
C ASN A 27 18.32 4.03 -6.61
N GLY A 28 17.05 4.08 -7.01
CA GLY A 28 15.98 3.34 -6.35
C GLY A 28 15.55 3.99 -5.03
N THR A 29 14.31 3.70 -4.63
CA THR A 29 13.80 4.12 -3.31
C THR A 29 14.30 3.09 -2.29
N PRO A 30 14.96 3.49 -1.19
CA PRO A 30 15.40 2.53 -0.18
C PRO A 30 14.24 1.64 0.30
N GLU A 31 14.48 0.34 0.47
CA GLU A 31 13.41 -0.65 0.77
C GLU A 31 12.61 -0.35 2.05
N TYR A 32 13.12 0.51 2.93
CA TYR A 32 12.47 0.93 4.17
C TYR A 32 11.56 2.16 4.02
N VAL A 33 11.60 2.87 2.89
CA VAL A 33 10.80 4.11 2.68
C VAL A 33 9.31 3.84 2.82
N HIS A 34 8.89 2.63 2.47
CA HIS A 34 7.51 2.23 2.54
C HIS A 34 7.17 1.42 3.80
N ASP A 35 8.08 1.25 4.77
CA ASP A 35 7.79 0.45 5.98
C ASP A 35 6.72 1.13 6.84
N SER A 36 6.71 2.46 6.90
CA SER A 36 5.65 3.22 7.58
C SER A 36 4.29 3.04 6.90
N LEU A 37 4.25 3.15 5.57
CA LEU A 37 3.01 2.89 4.80
C LEU A 37 2.55 1.43 4.94
N THR A 38 3.48 0.49 4.89
CA THR A 38 3.23 -0.95 5.10
C THR A 38 2.58 -1.20 6.46
N GLY A 39 3.13 -0.62 7.52
CA GLY A 39 2.58 -0.76 8.87
C GLY A 39 1.19 -0.16 9.00
N GLN A 40 0.94 1.00 8.39
CA GLN A 40 -0.37 1.65 8.41
C GLN A 40 -1.42 0.87 7.62
N VAL A 41 -1.07 0.34 6.44
CA VAL A 41 -1.96 -0.53 5.65
C VAL A 41 -2.27 -1.82 6.40
N LEU A 42 -1.28 -2.44 7.03
CA LEU A 42 -1.49 -3.63 7.85
C LEU A 42 -2.41 -3.33 9.04
N LEU A 43 -2.27 -2.16 9.68
CA LEU A 43 -3.17 -1.74 10.77
C LEU A 43 -4.62 -1.59 10.28
N LEU A 44 -4.83 -1.00 9.09
CA LEU A 44 -6.15 -0.89 8.47
C LEU A 44 -6.73 -2.28 8.17
N MET A 45 -5.91 -3.19 7.63
CA MET A 45 -6.31 -4.57 7.34
C MET A 45 -6.77 -5.32 8.61
N ILE A 46 -5.96 -5.28 9.67
CA ILE A 46 -6.29 -5.93 10.96
C ILE A 46 -7.53 -5.30 11.58
N SER A 47 -7.73 -3.99 11.39
CA SER A 47 -8.90 -3.25 11.91
C SER A 47 -10.13 -3.35 11.01
N SER A 48 -10.08 -4.11 9.90
CA SER A 48 -11.17 -4.20 8.91
C SER A 48 -11.58 -2.86 8.26
N ARG A 49 -10.66 -1.90 8.15
CA ARG A 49 -10.87 -0.55 7.60
C ARG A 49 -10.30 -0.38 6.19
N MET A 50 -10.55 -1.35 5.32
CA MET A 50 -9.98 -1.38 3.96
C MET A 50 -10.46 -0.24 3.05
N ASN A 51 -11.62 0.36 3.35
CA ASN A 51 -12.13 1.54 2.66
C ASN A 51 -11.22 2.78 2.82
N GLU A 52 -10.30 2.79 3.79
CA GLU A 52 -9.35 3.90 4.01
C GLU A 52 -8.03 3.72 3.23
N VAL A 53 -7.77 2.54 2.66
CA VAL A 53 -6.45 2.19 2.11
C VAL A 53 -6.08 3.01 0.87
N GLU A 54 -7.03 3.27 -0.02
CA GLU A 54 -6.78 4.07 -1.22
C GLU A 54 -6.34 5.49 -0.86
N GLN A 55 -7.09 6.16 0.01
CA GLN A 55 -6.77 7.51 0.47
C GLN A 55 -5.44 7.55 1.23
N LEU A 56 -5.13 6.53 2.03
CA LEU A 56 -3.84 6.40 2.71
C LEU A 56 -2.69 6.34 1.70
N ILE A 57 -2.82 5.56 0.62
CA ILE A 57 -1.80 5.46 -0.42
C ILE A 57 -1.63 6.79 -1.15
N LEU A 58 -2.72 7.47 -1.52
CA LEU A 58 -2.67 8.79 -2.16
C LEU A 58 -1.97 9.82 -1.26
N ASN A 59 -2.29 9.84 0.04
CA ASN A 59 -1.64 10.73 0.99
C ASN A 59 -0.15 10.40 1.18
N ALA A 60 0.27 9.14 1.00
CA ALA A 60 1.67 8.77 1.12
C ALA A 60 2.55 9.43 0.03
N TYR A 61 1.98 9.74 -1.14
CA TYR A 61 2.70 10.49 -2.18
C TYR A 61 3.02 11.93 -1.76
N GLU A 62 2.19 12.56 -0.93
CA GLU A 62 2.52 13.84 -0.28
C GLU A 62 3.72 13.69 0.66
N TRP A 63 3.82 12.58 1.42
CA TRP A 63 4.97 12.31 2.30
C TRP A 63 6.28 12.16 1.54
N TYR A 64 6.21 11.70 0.29
CA TYR A 64 7.36 11.58 -0.59
C TYR A 64 7.74 12.90 -1.27
N GLY A 65 7.00 13.99 -1.02
CA GLY A 65 7.19 15.28 -1.68
C GLY A 65 6.67 15.32 -3.12
N PHE A 66 5.88 14.32 -3.52
CA PHE A 66 5.28 14.18 -4.85
C PHE A 66 3.76 14.20 -4.74
N GLY A 67 3.22 15.31 -4.25
CA GLY A 67 1.77 15.43 -4.11
C GLY A 67 1.02 15.13 -5.39
N VAL A 68 -0.16 14.53 -5.27
CA VAL A 68 -0.97 14.07 -6.42
C VAL A 68 -1.30 15.25 -7.36
N ALA A 69 -1.36 16.46 -6.82
CA ALA A 69 -1.54 17.70 -7.58
C ALA A 69 -0.40 18.02 -8.58
N TYR A 70 0.80 17.49 -8.37
CA TYR A 70 1.97 17.72 -9.22
C TYR A 70 2.13 16.70 -10.35
N ILE A 71 1.23 15.71 -10.42
CA ILE A 71 1.23 14.72 -11.50
C ILE A 71 0.75 15.40 -12.78
N VAL A 72 1.59 15.37 -13.81
CA VAL A 72 1.26 15.90 -15.14
C VAL A 72 0.03 15.18 -15.68
N GLU A 73 -0.89 15.93 -16.28
CA GLU A 73 -2.20 15.44 -16.73
C GLU A 73 -2.12 14.15 -17.55
N GLU A 74 -1.16 14.07 -18.48
CA GLU A 74 -0.94 12.92 -19.36
C GLU A 74 -0.57 11.62 -18.62
N TYR A 75 -0.10 11.72 -17.38
CA TYR A 75 0.25 10.58 -16.53
C TYR A 75 -0.78 10.27 -15.44
N LYS A 76 -1.80 11.14 -15.25
CA LYS A 76 -2.78 10.97 -14.17
C LYS A 76 -3.58 9.69 -14.30
N GLU A 77 -4.06 9.35 -15.50
CA GLU A 77 -4.81 8.12 -15.73
C GLU A 77 -3.98 6.88 -15.36
N ASN A 78 -2.75 6.82 -15.86
CA ASN A 78 -1.82 5.72 -15.55
C ASN A 78 -1.49 5.65 -14.05
N PHE A 79 -1.35 6.80 -13.39
CA PHE A 79 -1.14 6.87 -11.95
C PHE A 79 -2.32 6.28 -11.18
N TYR A 80 -3.54 6.75 -11.44
CA TYR A 80 -4.73 6.26 -10.73
C TYR A 80 -5.02 4.79 -11.04
N ASN A 81 -4.81 4.34 -12.27
CA ASN A 81 -4.92 2.92 -12.63
C ASN A 81 -3.92 2.06 -11.83
N LYS A 82 -2.69 2.55 -11.63
CA LYS A 82 -1.70 1.87 -10.79
C LYS A 82 -2.17 1.79 -9.34
N ILE A 83 -2.70 2.87 -8.77
CA ILE A 83 -3.26 2.88 -7.41
C ILE A 83 -4.40 1.86 -7.30
N GLU A 84 -5.32 1.82 -8.26
CA GLU A 84 -6.44 0.88 -8.25
C GLU A 84 -5.97 -0.59 -8.23
N ILE A 85 -4.98 -0.93 -9.06
CA ILE A 85 -4.38 -2.28 -9.09
C ILE A 85 -3.78 -2.64 -7.72
N ILE A 86 -3.08 -1.71 -7.08
CA ILE A 86 -2.47 -1.92 -5.77
C ILE A 86 -3.54 -2.13 -4.70
N VAL A 87 -4.57 -1.27 -4.68
CA VAL A 87 -5.70 -1.39 -3.76
C VAL A 87 -6.42 -2.73 -3.93
N ARG A 88 -6.58 -3.20 -5.17
CA ARG A 88 -7.17 -4.53 -5.46
C ARG A 88 -6.34 -5.66 -4.87
N LYS A 89 -5.02 -5.66 -5.09
CA LYS A 89 -4.10 -6.65 -4.50
C LYS A 89 -4.16 -6.67 -2.97
N LEU A 90 -4.23 -5.50 -2.33
CA LEU A 90 -4.36 -5.39 -0.88
C LEU A 90 -5.71 -5.91 -0.38
N ASN A 91 -6.79 -5.68 -1.13
CA ASN A 91 -8.10 -6.25 -0.82
C ASN A 91 -8.13 -7.78 -0.94
N ASP A 92 -7.41 -8.36 -1.91
CA ASP A 92 -7.30 -9.81 -2.03
C ASP A 92 -6.50 -10.41 -0.87
N LEU A 93 -5.39 -9.78 -0.47
CA LEU A 93 -4.67 -10.14 0.77
C LEU A 93 -5.55 -10.03 2.02
N TYR A 94 -6.40 -9.02 2.10
CA TYR A 94 -7.36 -8.88 3.20
C TYR A 94 -8.37 -10.03 3.21
N LYS A 95 -8.89 -10.47 2.07
CA LYS A 95 -9.79 -11.64 2.01
C LYS A 95 -9.11 -12.89 2.53
N GLU A 96 -7.85 -13.13 2.15
CA GLU A 96 -7.03 -14.23 2.68
C GLU A 96 -6.87 -14.10 4.20
N TYR A 97 -6.54 -12.90 4.70
CA TYR A 97 -6.43 -12.62 6.14
C TYR A 97 -7.74 -12.91 6.88
N LYS A 98 -8.89 -12.45 6.35
CA LYS A 98 -10.20 -12.72 6.97
C LYS A 98 -10.47 -14.22 7.05
N HIS A 99 -10.15 -14.96 5.99
CA HIS A 99 -10.34 -16.41 5.98
C HIS A 99 -9.46 -17.12 7.01
N GLU A 100 -8.21 -16.70 7.18
CA GLU A 100 -7.27 -17.32 8.12
C GLU A 100 -7.49 -16.92 9.59
N TYR A 101 -7.97 -15.71 9.88
CA TYR A 101 -7.97 -15.15 11.25
C TYR A 101 -9.32 -14.65 11.76
N LEU A 102 -10.31 -14.46 10.88
CA LEU A 102 -11.64 -13.95 11.25
C LEU A 102 -12.79 -14.92 10.89
N ALA A 103 -12.50 -16.03 10.21
CA ALA A 103 -13.51 -17.04 9.87
C ALA A 103 -13.83 -17.98 11.04
N ASP A 104 -12.99 -18.00 12.08
CA ASP A 104 -13.13 -18.82 13.29
C ASP A 104 -13.58 -18.02 14.54
N SER A 105 -14.01 -16.76 14.37
CA SER A 105 -14.42 -15.85 15.45
C SER A 105 -15.91 -15.51 15.45
#